data_AF-A0A2N5YP36-F1
#
_entry.id   AF-A0A2N5YP36-F1
#
_cell.length_a   1.000
_cell.length_b   1.000
_cell.length_c   1.000
_cell.angle_alpha   90.00
_cell.angle_beta   90.00
_cell.angle_gamma   90.00
#
_symmetry.space_group_name_H-M   'P 1'
#
loop_
_entity.id
_entity.type
_entity.pdbx_description
1 polymer ?
#
loop_
_entity_poly.entity_id
_entity_poly.type
_entity_poly.pdbx_seq_one_letter_code
_entity_poly.pdbx_strand_id
1 'polypeptide(L)' 'NTKITSAEGWSQLSFKTYGTGKVVVSGEAAMFSAQITVYQGKTVNMGMNSKELAPDNLQLLLNIIHWLDGKLE' A
#
# COMPACT_ATOMS: atom_id res chain seq x y z
N ASN A 1 18.44 16.62 -8.03
CA ASN A 1 18.96 15.57 -8.94
C ASN A 1 18.77 14.18 -8.34
N THR A 2 17.54 13.78 -8.01
CA THR A 2 17.26 12.41 -7.54
C THR A 2 17.01 11.53 -8.77
N LYS A 3 17.78 10.44 -8.91
CA LYS A 3 17.63 9.51 -10.03
C LYS A 3 16.31 8.75 -9.91
N ILE A 4 15.49 8.78 -10.95
CA ILE A 4 14.28 7.95 -11.05
C ILE A 4 14.70 6.58 -11.58
N THR A 5 14.30 5.52 -10.87
CA THR A 5 14.52 4.13 -11.28
C THR A 5 13.18 3.41 -11.19
N SER A 6 12.90 2.51 -12.15
CA SER A 6 11.70 1.67 -12.09
C SER A 6 11.81 0.70 -10.91
N ALA A 7 10.72 0.55 -10.15
CA ALA A 7 10.58 -0.44 -9.10
C ALA A 7 9.83 -1.71 -9.58
N GLU A 8 9.67 -1.88 -10.90
CA GLU A 8 9.00 -3.04 -11.49
C GLU A 8 9.72 -4.34 -11.09
N GLY A 9 8.92 -5.34 -10.70
CA GLY A 9 9.42 -6.62 -10.20
C GLY A 9 9.98 -6.60 -8.78
N TRP A 10 9.99 -5.45 -8.09
CA TRP A 10 10.49 -5.36 -6.72
C TRP A 10 9.36 -5.55 -5.71
N SER A 11 9.66 -6.22 -4.59
CA SER A 11 8.72 -6.36 -3.48
C SER A 11 8.58 -5.03 -2.73
N GLN A 12 7.35 -4.48 -2.69
CA GLN A 12 7.03 -3.25 -1.96
C GLN A 12 6.59 -3.47 -0.51
N LEU A 13 6.37 -4.73 -0.12
CA LEU A 13 5.92 -5.12 1.22
C LEU A 13 6.76 -6.28 1.73
N SER A 14 6.99 -6.30 3.05
CA SER A 14 7.51 -7.46 3.77
C SER A 14 6.72 -7.67 5.05
N PHE A 15 6.52 -8.92 5.45
CA PHE A 15 5.81 -9.28 6.67
C PHE A 15 6.57 -10.36 7.43
N LYS A 16 6.46 -10.35 8.77
CA LYS A 16 7.13 -11.34 9.62
C LYS A 16 6.49 -11.42 11.01
N THR A 17 6.48 -12.62 11.58
CA THR A 17 6.25 -12.83 13.02
C THR A 17 7.56 -12.68 13.79
N TYR A 18 7.54 -11.95 14.89
CA TYR A 18 8.70 -11.76 15.76
C TYR A 18 8.28 -11.94 17.22
N GLY A 19 8.73 -13.05 17.83
CA GLY A 19 8.18 -13.51 19.10
C GLY A 19 6.68 -13.78 18.97
N THR A 20 5.88 -13.17 19.83
CA THR A 20 4.40 -13.22 19.75
C THR A 20 3.81 -12.09 18.90
N GLY A 21 4.63 -11.16 18.39
CA GLY A 21 4.20 -10.02 17.60
C GLY A 21 4.21 -10.29 16.09
N LYS A 22 3.50 -9.44 15.36
CA LYS A 22 3.44 -9.42 13.89
C LYS A 22 3.89 -8.05 13.38
N VAL A 23 4.67 -8.02 12.31
CA VAL A 23 5.21 -6.79 11.68
C VAL A 23 4.98 -6.85 10.18
N VAL A 24 4.54 -5.73 9.62
CA VAL A 24 4.49 -5.47 8.17
C VAL A 24 5.22 -4.16 7.88
N VAL A 25 6.08 -4.15 6.87
CA VAL A 25 6.83 -2.97 6.42
C VAL A 25 6.48 -2.71 4.95
N SER A 26 6.15 -1.46 4.64
CA SER A 26 5.89 -0.99 3.27
C SER A 26 6.99 -0.05 2.79
N GLY A 27 7.48 -0.29 1.58
CA GLY A 27 8.40 0.61 0.87
C GLY A 27 7.67 1.80 0.24
N GLU A 28 6.36 1.73 0.05
CA GLU A 28 5.54 2.80 -0.52
C GLU A 28 4.37 3.13 0.41
N ALA A 29 4.31 4.38 0.87
CA ALA A 29 3.25 4.85 1.76
C ALA A 29 2.00 5.29 0.98
N ALA A 30 2.17 5.77 -0.25
CA ALA A 30 1.08 6.32 -1.06
C ALA A 30 0.00 5.28 -1.40
N MET A 31 0.37 4.00 -1.50
CA MET A 31 -0.56 2.88 -1.69
C MET A 31 -1.68 2.84 -0.64
N PHE A 32 -1.35 3.18 0.61
CA PHE A 32 -2.29 3.14 1.74
C PHE A 32 -2.87 4.52 2.09
N SER A 33 -2.74 5.49 1.19
CA SER A 33 -3.35 6.79 1.35
C SER A 33 -4.79 6.82 0.80
N ALA A 34 -5.58 7.81 1.23
CA ALA A 34 -6.88 8.14 0.63
C ALA A 34 -6.84 9.52 -0.04
N GLN A 35 -5.69 9.90 -0.60
CA GLN A 35 -5.49 11.24 -1.15
C GLN A 35 -6.32 11.44 -2.43
N ILE A 36 -6.83 12.66 -2.56
CA ILE A 36 -7.43 13.20 -3.78
C ILE A 36 -6.52 14.34 -4.21
N THR A 37 -5.93 14.24 -5.39
CA THR A 37 -4.98 15.25 -5.92
C THR A 37 -5.47 15.78 -7.26
N VAL A 38 -4.87 16.88 -7.72
CA VAL A 38 -5.10 17.42 -9.06
C VAL A 38 -3.80 17.28 -9.85
N TYR A 39 -3.84 16.51 -10.93
CA TYR A 39 -2.72 16.32 -11.84
C TYR A 39 -3.16 16.73 -13.25
N GLN A 40 -2.40 17.64 -13.87
CA GLN A 40 -2.72 18.18 -15.21
C GLN A 40 -4.16 18.68 -15.35
N GLY A 41 -4.69 19.34 -14.30
CA GLY A 41 -6.05 19.87 -14.28
C GLY A 41 -7.16 18.84 -14.08
N LYS A 42 -6.82 17.57 -13.83
CA LYS A 42 -7.79 16.50 -13.55
C LYS A 42 -7.66 16.02 -12.10
N THR A 43 -8.78 15.77 -11.46
CA THR A 43 -8.81 15.11 -10.15
C THR A 43 -8.36 13.66 -10.31
N VAL A 44 -7.40 13.23 -9.50
CA VAL A 44 -6.86 11.88 -9.47
C VAL A 44 -6.99 11.33 -8.06
N ASN A 45 -7.59 10.14 -7.97
CA ASN A 45 -7.68 9.38 -6.74
C ASN A 45 -6.43 8.51 -6.56
N MET A 46 -5.78 8.64 -5.40
CA MET A 46 -4.54 7.93 -5.07
C MET A 46 -4.79 6.82 -4.04
N GLY A 47 -3.84 5.89 -3.94
CA GLY A 47 -3.84 4.84 -2.92
C GLY A 47 -5.10 3.98 -2.94
N MET A 48 -5.81 3.93 -1.81
CA MET A 48 -7.02 3.14 -1.60
C MET A 48 -8.24 3.66 -2.39
N ASN A 49 -8.22 4.92 -2.80
CA ASN A 49 -9.28 5.53 -3.60
C ASN A 49 -9.08 5.27 -5.10
N SER A 50 -7.92 4.78 -5.51
CA SER A 50 -7.60 4.52 -6.93
C SER A 50 -8.20 3.21 -7.43
N LYS A 51 -9.54 3.15 -7.55
CA LYS A 51 -10.26 1.92 -7.91
C LYS A 51 -9.93 1.39 -9.31
N GLU A 52 -9.55 2.27 -10.22
CA GLU A 52 -9.27 1.91 -11.62
C GLU A 52 -7.86 1.35 -11.81
N LEU A 53 -6.85 1.94 -11.14
CA LEU A 53 -5.45 1.58 -11.32
C LEU A 53 -4.91 0.64 -10.23
N ALA A 54 -5.50 0.68 -9.02
CA ALA A 54 -5.09 -0.13 -7.88
C ALA A 54 -6.31 -0.63 -7.09
N PRO A 55 -7.19 -1.44 -7.72
CA PRO A 55 -8.44 -1.90 -7.12
C PRO A 55 -8.24 -2.63 -5.79
N ASP A 56 -7.12 -3.33 -5.65
CA ASP A 56 -6.84 -4.21 -4.52
C ASP A 56 -6.17 -3.51 -3.34
N ASN A 57 -5.75 -2.24 -3.43
CA ASN A 57 -5.07 -1.54 -2.33
C ASN A 57 -5.87 -1.54 -1.03
N LEU A 58 -7.18 -1.34 -1.13
CA LEU A 58 -8.07 -1.33 0.04
C LEU A 58 -8.19 -2.74 0.65
N GLN A 59 -8.38 -3.77 -0.17
CA GLN A 59 -8.49 -5.15 0.32
C GLN A 59 -7.17 -5.64 0.90
N LEU A 60 -6.06 -5.31 0.26
CA LEU A 60 -4.71 -5.61 0.75
C LEU A 60 -4.47 -4.98 2.13
N LEU A 61 -4.80 -3.69 2.30
CA LEU A 61 -4.67 -3.06 3.61
C LEU A 61 -5.55 -3.74 4.66
N LEU A 62 -6.81 -4.06 4.31
CA LEU A 62 -7.72 -4.74 5.21
C LEU A 62 -7.19 -6.11 5.64
N ASN A 63 -6.65 -6.88 4.70
CA ASN A 63 -6.02 -8.17 4.98
C ASN A 63 -4.78 -8.03 5.87
N ILE A 64 -3.94 -7.01 5.62
CA ILE A 64 -2.78 -6.71 6.47
C ILE A 64 -3.23 -6.41 7.90
N ILE A 65 -4.24 -5.54 8.08
CA ILE A 65 -4.76 -5.20 9.40
C ILE A 65 -5.38 -6.42 10.08
N HIS A 66 -6.13 -7.24 9.35
CA HIS A 66 -6.73 -8.45 9.92
C HIS A 66 -5.72 -9.55 10.25
N TRP A 67 -4.63 -9.63 9.49
CA TRP A 67 -3.52 -10.49 9.86
C TRP A 67 -2.81 -9.97 11.10
N LEU A 68 -2.58 -8.66 11.19
CA LEU A 68 -1.96 -8.01 12.36
C LEU A 68 -2.84 -8.11 13.62
N ASP A 69 -4.16 -8.01 13.50
CA ASP A 69 -5.12 -8.07 14.61
C ASP A 69 -5.58 -9.49 14.96
N GLY A 70 -5.15 -10.50 14.18
CA GLY A 70 -5.43 -11.91 14.43
C GLY A 70 -6.80 -12.40 13.94
N LYS A 71 -7.58 -11.61 13.20
CA LYS A 71 -8.82 -12.09 12.56
C LYS A 71 -8.57 -12.99 11.36
N LEU A 72 -7.42 -12.84 10.70
CA LEU A 72 -6.94 -13.76 9.67
C LEU A 72 -5.70 -14.47 10.22
N GLU A 73 -5.79 -15.80 10.32
CA GLU A 73 -4.65 -16.70 10.61
C GLU A 73 -4.27 -17.50 9.37
#